data_AF-A0A969L7G8-F1
#
_entry.id   AF-A0A969L7G8-F1
#
_cell.length_a   1.000
_cell.length_b   1.000
_cell.length_c   1.000
_cell.angle_alpha   90.00
_cell.angle_beta   90.00
_cell.angle_gamma   90.00
#
_symmetry.space_group_name_H-M   'P 1'
#
loop_
_entity.id
_entity.type
_entity.pdbx_description
1 polymer ?
#
loop_
_entity_poly.entity_id
_entity_poly.type
_entity_poly.pdbx_seq_one_letter_code
_entity_poly.pdbx_strand_id
1 'polypeptide(L)'
;MNQSYIFSNYKKADQPGITWMSEIEYADYVYVDPYQGRVLGIVDRRYDWIFMSRMLHQCLLLRYDIGHLIVAIATFGMLALALTGMILWWPRQAQAWKQRLAIKWKASWRRLNYDVHSIGGLYTHLLIVLFAATGLVWSLDWWRDGIYYLLGDEPK
;
A
#
# COMPACT_ATOMS: atom_id res chain seq x y z
N MET A 1 -4.13 33.71 -11.50
CA MET A 1 -4.27 32.29 -11.08
C MET A 1 -5.75 32.03 -10.85
N ASN A 2 -6.39 31.21 -11.68
CA ASN A 2 -7.78 30.79 -11.45
C ASN A 2 -7.80 29.80 -10.29
N GLN A 3 -8.22 30.25 -9.11
CA GLN A 3 -8.47 29.36 -7.99
C GLN A 3 -9.96 28.97 -7.99
N SER A 4 -10.24 27.70 -7.76
CA SER A 4 -11.60 27.18 -7.58
C SER A 4 -11.73 26.57 -6.18
N TYR A 5 -12.89 26.73 -5.55
CA TYR A 5 -13.21 25.99 -4.34
C TYR A 5 -13.73 24.61 -4.71
N ILE A 6 -13.31 23.60 -3.95
CA ILE A 6 -13.72 22.21 -4.15
C ILE A 6 -14.58 21.81 -2.95
N PHE A 7 -15.82 21.44 -3.22
CA PHE A 7 -16.72 20.86 -2.23
C PHE A 7 -16.83 19.37 -2.47
N SER A 8 -16.70 18.57 -1.41
CA SER A 8 -16.85 17.12 -1.47
C SER A 8 -18.18 16.70 -0.89
N ASN A 9 -18.97 15.93 -1.63
CA ASN A 9 -20.17 15.29 -1.13
C ASN A 9 -20.02 13.77 -1.25
N TYR A 10 -20.44 13.01 -0.24
CA TYR A 10 -20.47 11.56 -0.33
C TYR A 10 -21.65 10.97 0.44
N LYS A 11 -22.23 9.90 -0.08
CA LYS A 11 -23.29 9.13 0.58
C LYS A 11 -22.95 7.65 0.57
N LYS A 12 -23.00 7.04 1.75
CA LYS A 12 -22.87 5.58 1.92
C LYS A 12 -24.20 4.91 1.54
N ALA A 13 -24.14 3.76 0.89
CA ALA A 13 -25.33 2.99 0.54
C ALA A 13 -25.99 2.38 1.79
N ASP A 14 -27.33 2.34 1.84
CA ASP A 14 -28.08 1.77 2.96
C ASP A 14 -27.89 0.25 3.09
N GLN A 15 -27.74 -0.46 1.97
CA GLN A 15 -27.46 -1.89 1.90
C GLN A 15 -26.23 -2.16 1.03
N PRO A 16 -25.02 -2.08 1.60
CA PRO A 16 -23.79 -2.26 0.85
C PRO A 16 -23.61 -3.74 0.45
N GLY A 17 -23.29 -3.97 -0.81
CA GLY A 17 -22.85 -5.28 -1.30
C GLY A 17 -21.41 -5.61 -0.86
N ILE A 18 -20.80 -6.59 -1.52
CA ILE A 18 -19.45 -7.07 -1.20
C ILE A 18 -18.33 -6.19 -1.77
N THR A 19 -18.62 -5.39 -2.80
CA THR A 19 -17.65 -4.53 -3.46
C THR A 19 -17.72 -3.11 -2.90
N TRP A 20 -16.59 -2.43 -2.92
CA TRP A 20 -16.53 -1.03 -2.51
C TRP A 20 -17.46 -0.12 -3.37
N MET A 21 -17.66 -0.41 -4.66
CA MET A 21 -18.57 0.37 -5.51
C MET A 21 -20.01 0.34 -5.02
N SER A 22 -20.44 -0.79 -4.45
CA SER A 22 -21.77 -0.94 -3.85
C SER A 22 -21.87 -0.32 -2.46
N GLU A 23 -20.74 0.06 -1.85
CA GLU A 23 -20.70 0.71 -0.54
C GLU A 23 -21.01 2.21 -0.62
N ILE A 24 -20.74 2.84 -1.76
CA ILE A 24 -20.85 4.30 -1.95
C ILE A 24 -21.86 4.61 -3.08
N GLU A 25 -22.94 5.30 -2.74
CA GLU A 25 -24.00 5.67 -3.68
C GLU A 25 -23.56 6.80 -4.62
N TYR A 26 -22.89 7.81 -4.08
CA TYR A 26 -22.20 8.86 -4.83
C TYR A 26 -21.05 9.45 -4.00
N ALA A 27 -19.98 9.90 -4.67
CA ALA A 27 -18.90 10.64 -4.04
C ALA A 27 -18.37 11.69 -5.02
N ASP A 28 -18.93 12.89 -4.97
CA ASP A 28 -18.70 13.93 -5.98
C ASP A 28 -17.81 15.05 -5.46
N TYR A 29 -16.90 15.50 -6.32
CA TYR A 29 -16.22 16.78 -6.16
C TYR A 29 -16.89 17.84 -7.05
N VAL A 30 -17.39 18.89 -6.41
CA VAL A 30 -18.03 20.03 -7.07
C VAL A 30 -17.04 21.20 -7.06
N TYR A 31 -16.63 21.62 -8.25
CA TYR A 31 -15.74 22.75 -8.45
C TYR A 31 -16.58 24.02 -8.61
N VAL A 32 -16.31 25.03 -7.79
CA VAL A 32 -17.07 26.29 -7.78
C VAL A 32 -16.12 27.47 -7.95
N ASP A 33 -16.50 28.41 -8.82
CA ASP A 33 -15.82 29.69 -8.96
C ASP A 33 -16.06 30.55 -7.70
N PRO A 34 -15.00 30.96 -6.98
CA PRO A 34 -15.12 31.71 -5.73
C PRO A 34 -15.71 33.11 -5.91
N TYR A 35 -15.59 33.70 -7.10
CA TYR A 35 -16.00 35.09 -7.35
C TYR A 35 -17.42 35.18 -7.91
N GLN A 36 -17.83 34.21 -8.71
CA GLN A 36 -19.13 34.21 -9.38
C GLN A 36 -20.12 33.18 -8.82
N GLY A 37 -19.68 32.26 -7.95
CA GLY A 37 -20.50 31.17 -7.43
C GLY A 37 -20.93 30.15 -8.49
N ARG A 38 -20.32 30.18 -9.67
CA ARG A 38 -20.66 29.28 -10.78
C ARG A 38 -20.05 27.91 -10.56
N VAL A 39 -20.84 26.85 -10.75
CA VAL A 39 -20.34 25.48 -10.80
C VAL A 39 -19.56 25.29 -12.11
N LEU A 40 -18.27 24.99 -11.97
CA LEU A 40 -17.34 24.75 -13.08
C LEU A 40 -17.41 23.30 -13.57
N GLY A 41 -17.69 22.36 -12.67
CA GLY A 41 -17.82 20.95 -13.00
C GLY A 41 -18.09 20.08 -11.78
N ILE A 42 -18.64 18.89 -12.04
CA ILE A 42 -18.88 17.85 -11.04
C ILE A 42 -18.12 16.62 -11.50
N VAL A 43 -17.27 16.06 -10.64
CA VAL A 43 -16.46 14.87 -10.92
C VAL A 43 -16.80 13.79 -9.91
N ASP A 44 -17.23 12.63 -10.39
CA ASP A 44 -17.44 11.45 -9.54
C ASP A 44 -16.08 10.85 -9.18
N ARG A 45 -15.71 10.97 -7.90
CA ARG A 45 -14.45 10.49 -7.33
C ARG A 45 -14.35 8.97 -7.37
N ARG A 46 -15.47 8.25 -7.48
CA ARG A 46 -15.46 6.78 -7.49
C ARG A 46 -14.70 6.21 -8.68
N TYR A 47 -14.73 6.92 -9.80
CA TYR A 47 -14.06 6.50 -11.04
C TYR A 47 -12.72 7.18 -11.26
N ASP A 48 -12.28 8.00 -10.31
CA ASP A 48 -10.95 8.60 -10.35
C ASP A 48 -9.87 7.52 -10.22
N TRP A 49 -8.84 7.60 -11.05
CA TRP A 49 -7.76 6.61 -11.11
C TRP A 49 -7.02 6.48 -9.77
N ILE A 50 -6.75 7.59 -9.08
CA ILE A 50 -6.04 7.56 -7.80
C ILE A 50 -6.92 6.93 -6.73
N PHE A 51 -8.21 7.26 -6.72
CA PHE A 51 -9.15 6.63 -5.80
C PHE A 51 -9.29 5.12 -6.06
N MET A 52 -9.45 4.72 -7.32
CA MET A 52 -9.57 3.32 -7.73
C MET A 52 -8.32 2.51 -7.35
N SER A 53 -7.14 3.03 -7.67
CA SER A 53 -5.87 2.38 -7.33
C SER A 53 -5.69 2.25 -5.81
N ARG A 54 -6.10 3.26 -5.04
CA ARG A 54 -6.08 3.20 -3.57
C ARG A 54 -7.02 2.13 -3.03
N MET A 55 -8.25 2.03 -3.55
CA MET A 55 -9.19 1.00 -3.11
C MET A 55 -8.72 -0.41 -3.50
N LEU A 56 -8.12 -0.57 -4.68
CA LEU A 56 -7.47 -1.83 -5.05
C LEU A 56 -6.31 -2.17 -4.09
N HIS A 57 -5.46 -1.20 -3.77
CA HIS A 57 -4.28 -1.40 -2.93
C HIS A 57 -4.61 -1.64 -1.46
N GLN A 58 -5.61 -0.94 -0.90
CA GLN A 58 -5.93 -0.98 0.52
C GLN A 58 -7.03 -1.99 0.86
N CYS A 59 -7.94 -2.29 -0.07
CA CYS A 59 -9.07 -3.19 0.20
C CYS A 59 -9.41 -4.15 -0.94
N LEU A 60 -8.57 -4.28 -1.97
CA LEU A 60 -8.79 -5.18 -3.11
C LEU A 60 -10.12 -4.94 -3.85
N LEU A 61 -10.62 -3.69 -3.84
CA LEU A 61 -11.95 -3.30 -4.34
C LEU A 61 -13.13 -3.98 -3.63
N LEU A 62 -12.88 -4.68 -2.52
CA LEU A 62 -13.91 -5.17 -1.61
C LEU A 62 -14.38 -4.06 -0.69
N ARG A 63 -15.51 -4.30 -0.01
CA ARG A 63 -16.01 -3.46 1.07
C ARG A 63 -14.89 -3.16 2.07
N TYR A 64 -14.78 -1.90 2.50
CA TYR A 64 -13.64 -1.42 3.29
C TYR A 64 -13.41 -2.29 4.54
N ASP A 65 -14.47 -2.59 5.30
CA ASP A 65 -14.40 -3.36 6.55
C ASP A 65 -13.72 -4.73 6.41
N ILE A 66 -13.90 -5.39 5.27
CA ILE A 66 -13.38 -6.74 5.02
C ILE A 66 -12.04 -6.66 4.28
N GLY A 67 -12.01 -5.90 3.19
CA GLY A 67 -10.83 -5.81 2.33
C GLY A 67 -9.63 -5.23 3.05
N HIS A 68 -9.85 -4.19 3.87
CA HIS A 68 -8.80 -3.57 4.66
C HIS A 68 -8.14 -4.55 5.64
N LEU A 69 -8.94 -5.37 6.34
CA LEU A 69 -8.43 -6.37 7.27
C LEU A 69 -7.60 -7.44 6.56
N ILE A 70 -8.07 -7.92 5.40
CA ILE A 70 -7.34 -8.93 4.60
C ILE A 70 -5.97 -8.37 4.17
N VAL A 71 -5.95 -7.15 3.63
CA VAL A 71 -4.71 -6.50 3.19
C VAL A 71 -3.78 -6.23 4.37
N ALA A 72 -4.30 -5.83 5.54
CA ALA A 72 -3.51 -5.63 6.74
C ALA A 72 -2.81 -6.93 7.19
N ILE A 73 -3.53 -8.05 7.25
CA ILE A 73 -2.97 -9.36 7.60
C ILE A 73 -1.94 -9.81 6.57
N ALA A 74 -2.23 -9.63 5.28
CA ALA A 74 -1.30 -9.98 4.21
C ALA A 74 0.00 -9.13 4.29
N THR A 75 -0.11 -7.84 4.61
CA THR A 75 1.03 -6.94 4.79
C THR A 75 1.86 -7.33 6.02
N PHE A 76 1.21 -7.72 7.11
CA PHE A 76 1.91 -8.24 8.29
C PHE A 76 2.67 -9.53 7.98
N GLY A 77 2.04 -10.45 7.23
CA GLY A 77 2.69 -11.65 6.71
C GLY A 77 3.86 -11.33 5.78
N MET A 78 3.72 -10.32 4.91
CA MET A 78 4.79 -9.85 4.02
C MET A 78 5.99 -9.33 4.82
N LEU A 79 5.74 -8.56 5.90
CA LEU A 79 6.80 -8.09 6.79
C LEU A 79 7.51 -9.26 7.49
N ALA A 80 6.77 -10.22 8.03
CA ALA A 80 7.35 -11.40 8.68
C ALA A 80 8.19 -12.25 7.70
N LEU A 81 7.70 -12.46 6.47
CA LEU A 81 8.43 -13.15 5.42
C LEU A 81 9.66 -12.38 4.95
N ALA A 82 9.60 -11.05 4.90
CA ALA A 82 10.77 -10.23 4.58
C ALA A 82 11.85 -10.41 5.65
N LEU A 83 11.50 -10.25 6.93
CA LEU A 83 12.45 -10.38 8.04
C LEU A 83 13.07 -11.78 8.10
N THR A 84 12.26 -12.84 7.98
CA THR A 84 12.76 -14.22 7.96
C THR A 84 13.57 -14.54 6.71
N GLY A 85 13.17 -14.01 5.55
CA GLY A 85 13.91 -14.14 4.28
C GLY A 85 15.32 -13.55 4.36
N MET A 86 15.49 -12.41 5.03
CA MET A 86 16.81 -11.81 5.25
C MET A 86 17.70 -12.67 6.15
N ILE A 87 17.14 -13.25 7.21
CA ILE A 87 17.85 -14.17 8.09
C ILE A 87 18.33 -15.40 7.31
N LEU A 88 17.48 -15.97 6.45
CA LEU A 88 17.83 -17.12 5.60
C LEU A 88 18.85 -16.75 4.51
N TRP A 89 18.79 -15.52 4.01
CA TRP A 89 19.72 -15.02 3.01
C TRP A 89 21.13 -14.78 3.59
N TRP A 90 21.27 -14.57 4.89
CA TRP A 90 22.59 -14.32 5.50
C TRP A 90 23.51 -15.55 5.38
N PRO A 91 24.60 -15.49 4.62
CA PRO A 91 25.51 -16.63 4.48
C PRO A 91 26.35 -16.82 5.75
N ARG A 92 26.47 -18.07 6.20
CA ARG A 92 27.28 -18.43 7.37
C ARG A 92 28.80 -18.30 7.15
N GLN A 93 29.25 -18.24 5.89
CA GLN A 93 30.66 -18.20 5.51
C GLN A 93 30.95 -17.00 4.61
N ALA A 94 32.03 -16.27 4.90
CA ALA A 94 32.44 -15.07 4.16
C ALA A 94 32.67 -15.34 2.65
N GLN A 95 33.13 -16.54 2.29
CA GLN A 95 33.41 -16.91 0.90
C GLN A 95 32.13 -17.10 0.05
N ALA A 96 30.99 -17.43 0.68
CA ALA A 96 29.73 -17.63 -0.01
C ALA A 96 29.10 -16.32 -0.51
N TRP A 97 29.51 -15.17 0.03
CA TRP A 97 29.05 -13.86 -0.42
C TRP A 97 29.37 -13.60 -1.90
N LYS A 98 30.59 -13.93 -2.33
CA LYS A 98 31.02 -13.75 -3.74
C LYS A 98 30.14 -14.53 -4.72
N GLN A 99 29.68 -15.72 -4.32
CA GLN A 99 28.81 -16.55 -5.15
C GLN A 99 27.35 -16.09 -5.11
N ARG A 100 26.87 -15.54 -3.99
CA ARG A 100 25.50 -15.03 -3.83
C ARG A 100 25.26 -13.68 -4.49
N LEU A 101 26.31 -12.87 -4.67
CA LEU A 101 26.25 -11.57 -5.35
C LEU A 101 26.58 -11.64 -6.85
N ALA A 102 26.87 -12.83 -7.39
CA ALA A 102 27.20 -13.01 -8.80
C ALA A 102 25.99 -13.55 -9.59
N ILE A 103 25.61 -12.86 -10.66
CA ILE A 103 24.56 -13.33 -11.58
C ILE A 103 25.19 -14.17 -12.68
N LYS A 104 24.75 -15.42 -12.83
CA LYS A 104 25.16 -16.29 -13.94
C LYS A 104 24.19 -16.15 -15.11
N TRP A 105 24.41 -15.15 -15.95
CA TRP A 105 23.56 -14.84 -17.11
C TRP A 105 23.43 -15.97 -18.15
N LYS A 106 24.44 -16.84 -18.28
CA LYS A 106 24.43 -17.99 -19.20
C LYS A 106 23.90 -19.29 -18.58
N ALA A 107 23.31 -19.23 -17.39
CA ALA A 107 22.77 -20.41 -16.70
C ALA A 107 21.35 -20.76 -17.19
N SER A 108 20.81 -21.88 -16.71
CA SER A 108 19.41 -22.26 -16.97
C SER A 108 18.44 -21.22 -16.39
N TRP A 109 17.25 -21.08 -16.99
CA TRP A 109 16.22 -20.12 -16.56
C TRP A 109 15.93 -20.19 -15.05
N ARG A 110 15.83 -21.41 -14.49
CA ARG A 110 15.60 -21.63 -13.05
C ARG A 110 16.71 -21.01 -12.20
N ARG A 111 17.97 -21.15 -12.63
CA ARG A 111 19.13 -20.61 -11.92
C ARG A 111 19.19 -19.09 -12.05
N LEU A 112 18.95 -18.56 -13.25
CA LEU A 112 18.91 -17.12 -13.49
C LEU A 112 17.83 -16.44 -12.63
N ASN A 113 16.62 -16.99 -12.60
CA ASN A 113 15.52 -16.44 -11.77
C ASN A 113 15.88 -16.44 -10.28
N TYR A 114 16.52 -17.52 -9.78
CA TYR A 114 16.99 -17.57 -8.39
C TYR A 114 18.07 -16.52 -8.11
N ASP A 115 19.08 -16.39 -8.98
CA ASP A 115 20.18 -15.44 -8.79
C ASP A 115 19.64 -13.98 -8.86
N VAL A 116 18.72 -13.68 -9.79
CA VAL A 116 18.05 -12.37 -9.92
C VAL A 116 17.16 -12.08 -8.72
N HIS A 117 16.35 -13.04 -8.26
CA HIS A 117 15.50 -12.85 -7.09
C HIS A 117 16.33 -12.68 -5.81
N SER A 118 17.43 -13.41 -5.67
CA SER A 118 18.31 -13.30 -4.50
C SER A 118 18.99 -11.94 -4.41
N ILE A 119 19.58 -11.49 -5.52
CA ILE A 119 20.33 -10.22 -5.57
C ILE A 119 19.38 -9.03 -5.62
N GLY A 120 18.35 -9.08 -6.47
CA GLY A 120 17.30 -8.07 -6.52
C GLY A 120 16.57 -7.95 -5.19
N GLY A 121 16.24 -9.10 -4.59
CA GLY A 121 15.65 -9.19 -3.26
C GLY A 121 16.50 -8.52 -2.20
N LEU A 122 17.82 -8.73 -2.18
CA LEU A 122 18.74 -8.04 -1.26
C LEU A 122 18.67 -6.52 -1.41
N TYR A 123 18.72 -6.00 -2.64
CA TYR A 123 18.68 -4.56 -2.88
C TYR A 123 17.33 -3.93 -2.51
N THR A 124 16.22 -4.61 -2.80
CA THR A 124 14.88 -4.10 -2.51
C THR A 124 14.41 -4.43 -1.08
N HIS A 125 15.12 -5.28 -0.34
CA HIS A 125 14.69 -5.77 0.98
C HIS A 125 14.41 -4.64 1.96
N LEU A 126 15.34 -3.68 2.06
CA LEU A 126 15.18 -2.52 2.95
C LEU A 126 13.93 -1.70 2.61
N LEU A 127 13.66 -1.50 1.32
CA LEU A 127 12.46 -0.78 0.86
C LEU A 127 11.18 -1.56 1.19
N ILE A 128 11.18 -2.88 1.02
CA ILE A 128 10.03 -3.73 1.36
C ILE A 128 9.73 -3.65 2.86
N VAL A 129 10.75 -3.77 3.71
CA VAL A 129 10.58 -3.68 5.17
C VAL A 129 10.05 -2.31 5.56
N LEU A 130 10.63 -1.24 5.01
CA LEU A 130 10.20 0.13 5.28
C LEU A 130 8.74 0.34 4.84
N PHE A 131 8.38 0.01 3.61
CA PHE A 131 7.02 0.19 3.10
C PHE A 131 5.99 -0.68 3.82
N ALA A 132 6.33 -1.92 4.17
CA ALA A 132 5.43 -2.78 4.93
C ALA A 132 5.20 -2.22 6.36
N ALA A 133 6.27 -1.81 7.04
CA ALA A 133 6.18 -1.23 8.39
C ALA A 133 5.37 0.07 8.37
N THR A 134 5.59 0.95 7.39
CA THR A 134 4.79 2.18 7.24
C THR A 134 3.36 1.87 6.85
N GLY A 135 3.10 0.90 5.96
CA GLY A 135 1.74 0.53 5.57
C GLY A 135 0.91 0.04 6.75
N LEU A 136 1.52 -0.75 7.64
CA LEU A 136 0.86 -1.24 8.86
C LEU A 136 0.47 -0.13 9.84
N VAL A 137 1.19 1.01 9.87
CA VAL A 137 0.82 2.19 10.69
C VAL A 137 -0.55 2.75 10.28
N TRP A 138 -0.90 2.65 9.00
CA TRP A 138 -2.18 3.15 8.47
C TRP A 138 -3.31 2.13 8.64
N SER A 139 -2.98 0.88 8.95
CA SER A 139 -3.95 -0.22 8.97
C SER A 139 -4.22 -0.82 10.35
N LEU A 140 -3.27 -0.80 11.27
CA LEU A 140 -3.40 -1.41 12.59
C LEU A 140 -3.06 -0.39 13.68
N ASP A 141 -4.07 -0.02 14.46
CA ASP A 141 -3.93 0.97 15.52
C ASP A 141 -2.85 0.56 16.54
N TRP A 142 -2.87 -0.69 17.01
CA TRP A 142 -1.86 -1.20 17.94
C TRP A 142 -0.42 -1.16 17.38
N TRP A 143 -0.25 -1.33 16.06
CA TRP A 143 1.07 -1.28 15.42
C TRP A 143 1.58 0.15 15.37
N ARG A 144 0.70 1.08 14.98
CA ARG A 144 0.98 2.52 15.02
C ARG A 144 1.36 2.97 16.42
N ASP A 145 0.54 2.63 17.42
CA ASP A 145 0.73 3.04 18.80
C ASP A 145 2.03 2.46 19.38
N GLY A 146 2.34 1.19 19.04
CA GLY A 146 3.62 0.56 19.38
C GLY A 146 4.83 1.28 18.76
N ILE A 147 4.75 1.68 17.49
CA ILE A 147 5.81 2.47 16.85
C ILE A 147 5.97 3.85 17.50
N TYR A 148 4.87 4.56 17.76
CA TYR A 148 4.93 5.88 18.40
C TYR A 148 5.49 5.80 19.82
N TYR A 149 5.10 4.78 20.59
CA TYR A 149 5.69 4.52 21.90
C TYR A 149 7.21 4.28 21.82
N LEU A 150 7.68 3.47 20.86
CA LEU A 150 9.12 3.22 20.65
C LEU A 150 9.91 4.48 20.25
N LEU A 151 9.24 5.42 19.58
CA LEU A 151 9.81 6.70 19.16
C LEU A 151 9.68 7.80 20.24
N GLY A 152 9.03 7.50 21.36
CA GLY A 152 8.86 8.42 22.49
C GLY A 152 7.74 9.45 22.31
N ASP A 153 6.81 9.23 21.39
CA ASP A 153 5.61 10.04 21.22
C ASP A 153 4.40 9.39 21.93
N GLU A 154 3.47 10.19 22.44
CA GLU A 154 2.28 9.66 23.10
C GLU A 154 1.30 9.11 22.04
N PRO A 155 0.77 7.88 22.22
CA PRO A 155 -0.23 7.33 21.32
C PRO A 155 -1.49 8.21 21.35
N LYS A 156 -2.00 8.57 20.16
CA LYS A 156 -3.19 9.42 19.98
C LYS A 156 -4.45 8.62 19.73
#